data_AF-A0AAV6GC15-F1
#
_entry.id   AF-A0AAV6GC15-F1
#
_cell.length_a   1.000
_cell.length_b   1.000
_cell.length_c   1.000
_cell.angle_alpha   90.00
_cell.angle_beta   90.00
_cell.angle_gamma   90.00
#
_symmetry.space_group_name_H-M   'P 1'
#
loop_
_entity.id
_entity.type
_entity.pdbx_description
1 polymer ?
#
loop_
_entity_poly.entity_id
_entity_poly.type
_entity_poly.pdbx_seq_one_letter_code
_entity_poly.pdbx_strand_id
1 'polypeptide(L)'
;MADGHCNNNHLPVLFSYSVFSRPSSVPVGSGHEVLIQKFLSLYGHQIDVHRKFVIQSFSEEWGQYIDLPKGFSVSEKCKLRLVPLQMDITTLGNLAPSTTMFFCCDMQERFRPAIKYFGDIISVGQRLLQGACILGIPVIVSEQYPKGLGATVQEMDLTGAKLVFPKTKFSMLLPEVEAALAEVPSVRSIVLFGVETHVCIQQTALDLTGRGL
;
A
#
# COMPACT_ATOMS: atom_id res chain seq x y z
N MET A 1 -54.15 -33.58 -26.85
CA MET A 1 -53.29 -33.12 -27.97
C MET A 1 -52.80 -31.74 -27.55
N ALA A 2 -51.66 -31.65 -26.84
CA ALA A 2 -50.28 -31.48 -27.36
C ALA A 2 -50.17 -30.15 -28.15
N ASP A 3 -49.33 -29.16 -27.90
CA ASP A 3 -48.10 -28.88 -27.11
C ASP A 3 -48.12 -27.37 -26.74
N GLY A 4 -47.33 -26.71 -25.89
CA GLY A 4 -46.11 -27.03 -25.17
C GLY A 4 -45.83 -25.86 -24.20
N HIS A 5 -45.86 -26.13 -22.89
CA HIS A 5 -45.46 -25.21 -21.84
C HIS A 5 -43.93 -25.32 -21.65
N CYS A 6 -43.17 -24.32 -22.07
CA CYS A 6 -41.76 -24.21 -21.69
C CYS A 6 -41.66 -23.42 -20.38
N ASN A 7 -41.92 -24.07 -19.26
CA ASN A 7 -41.79 -23.50 -17.91
C ASN A 7 -40.32 -23.67 -17.46
N ASN A 8 -39.45 -22.77 -17.93
CA ASN A 8 -38.01 -22.81 -17.64
C ASN A 8 -37.72 -22.25 -16.22
N ASN A 9 -38.05 -23.03 -15.19
CA ASN A 9 -37.76 -22.71 -13.77
C ASN A 9 -36.31 -22.98 -13.37
N HIS A 10 -35.37 -22.54 -14.21
CA HIS A 10 -33.94 -22.61 -13.95
C HIS A 10 -33.34 -21.21 -14.09
N LEU A 11 -32.68 -20.73 -13.03
CA LEU A 11 -31.78 -19.57 -13.10
C LEU A 11 -30.36 -20.09 -13.40
N PRO A 12 -29.82 -19.86 -14.60
CA PRO A 12 -28.46 -20.24 -14.91
C PRO A 12 -27.49 -19.28 -14.22
N VAL A 13 -26.81 -19.74 -13.17
CA VAL A 13 -25.68 -19.06 -12.56
C VAL A 13 -24.40 -19.63 -13.16
N LEU A 14 -23.72 -18.83 -13.99
CA LEU A 14 -22.46 -19.21 -14.62
C LEU A 14 -21.30 -18.56 -13.87
N PHE A 15 -20.55 -19.35 -13.09
CA PHE A 15 -19.19 -18.99 -12.71
C PHE A 15 -18.24 -19.58 -13.77
N SER A 16 -17.78 -18.76 -14.72
CA SER A 16 -16.80 -19.17 -15.73
C SER A 16 -15.44 -18.60 -15.37
N TYR A 17 -14.45 -19.48 -15.17
CA TYR A 17 -13.07 -19.11 -14.83
C TYR A 17 -12.05 -19.41 -15.93
N SER A 18 -12.49 -19.98 -17.05
CA SER A 18 -11.72 -20.04 -18.30
C SER A 18 -12.66 -20.37 -19.46
N VAL A 19 -12.19 -20.20 -20.70
CA VAL A 19 -12.92 -20.62 -21.92
C VAL A 19 -13.15 -22.15 -21.96
N PHE A 20 -12.61 -22.91 -20.99
CA PHE A 20 -12.66 -24.36 -20.90
C PHE A 20 -13.36 -24.91 -19.64
N SER A 21 -13.85 -24.07 -18.72
CA SER A 21 -14.58 -24.57 -17.53
C SER A 21 -15.99 -25.05 -17.91
N ARG A 22 -16.30 -26.33 -17.64
CA ARG A 22 -17.65 -26.90 -17.83
C ARG A 22 -18.56 -26.53 -16.64
N PRO A 23 -19.85 -26.25 -16.88
CA PRO A 23 -20.79 -25.96 -15.80
C PRO A 23 -20.93 -27.15 -14.86
N SER A 24 -20.84 -26.92 -13.55
CA SER A 24 -21.31 -27.89 -12.54
C SER A 24 -22.67 -27.46 -12.03
N SER A 25 -23.67 -28.34 -12.10
CA SER A 25 -25.01 -28.11 -11.55
C SER A 25 -25.04 -28.27 -10.03
N VAL A 26 -25.91 -27.52 -9.37
CA VAL A 26 -26.23 -27.65 -7.94
C VAL A 26 -27.74 -27.95 -7.83
N PRO A 27 -28.19 -28.84 -6.92
CA PRO A 27 -29.61 -29.19 -6.80
C PRO A 27 -30.50 -27.96 -6.55
N VAL A 28 -31.68 -27.95 -7.16
CA VAL A 28 -32.72 -26.93 -6.94
C VAL A 28 -33.12 -26.92 -5.46
N GLY A 29 -33.16 -25.73 -4.84
CA GLY A 29 -33.42 -25.56 -3.40
C GLY A 29 -32.17 -25.35 -2.54
N SER A 30 -30.98 -25.45 -3.13
CA SER A 30 -29.75 -25.00 -2.48
C SER A 30 -29.80 -23.48 -2.33
N GLY A 31 -30.06 -22.99 -1.11
CA GLY A 31 -30.10 -21.56 -0.83
C GLY A 31 -28.81 -20.84 -1.21
N HIS A 32 -28.85 -19.51 -1.29
CA HIS A 32 -27.66 -18.66 -1.50
C HIS A 32 -26.51 -19.02 -0.53
N GLU A 33 -26.87 -19.51 0.65
CA GLU A 33 -25.96 -20.05 1.68
C GLU A 33 -25.05 -21.18 1.17
N VAL A 34 -25.52 -22.12 0.33
CA VAL A 34 -24.71 -23.24 -0.17
C VAL A 34 -23.70 -22.76 -1.21
N LEU A 35 -24.09 -21.78 -2.04
CA LEU A 35 -23.18 -21.14 -3.00
C LEU A 35 -22.13 -20.29 -2.28
N ILE A 36 -22.56 -19.54 -1.26
CA ILE A 36 -21.68 -18.78 -0.38
C ILE A 36 -20.75 -19.71 0.39
N GLN A 37 -21.21 -20.84 0.93
CA GLN A 37 -20.39 -21.82 1.61
C GLN A 37 -19.38 -22.48 0.67
N LYS A 38 -19.75 -22.80 -0.57
CA LYS A 38 -18.81 -23.35 -1.56
C LYS A 38 -17.77 -22.31 -1.99
N PHE A 39 -18.18 -21.05 -2.14
CA PHE A 39 -17.27 -19.93 -2.40
C PHE A 39 -16.31 -19.67 -1.23
N LEU A 40 -16.82 -19.62 0.00
CA LEU A 40 -16.02 -19.48 1.23
C LEU A 40 -15.15 -20.72 1.48
N SER A 41 -15.57 -21.92 1.09
CA SER A 41 -14.73 -23.12 1.15
C SER A 41 -13.53 -23.03 0.20
N LEU A 42 -13.74 -22.52 -1.02
CA LEU A 42 -12.67 -22.41 -2.03
C LEU A 42 -11.75 -21.21 -1.78
N TYR A 43 -12.32 -20.08 -1.36
CA TYR A 43 -11.63 -18.79 -1.32
C TYR A 43 -11.64 -18.13 0.06
N GLY A 44 -12.31 -18.70 1.07
CA GLY A 44 -12.43 -18.12 2.42
C GLY A 44 -11.10 -17.71 3.03
N HIS A 45 -10.06 -18.52 2.83
CA HIS A 45 -8.68 -18.23 3.26
C HIS A 45 -8.05 -17.00 2.58
N GLN A 46 -8.64 -16.49 1.50
CA GLN A 46 -8.21 -15.30 0.75
C GLN A 46 -9.07 -14.06 1.08
N ILE A 47 -10.26 -14.24 1.67
CA ILE A 47 -11.23 -13.16 1.98
C ILE A 47 -10.93 -12.50 3.34
N ASP A 48 -10.03 -13.09 4.12
CA ASP A 48 -9.69 -12.69 5.48
C ASP A 48 -9.07 -11.27 5.59
N VAL A 49 -8.97 -10.74 6.82
CA VAL A 49 -8.74 -9.34 7.29
C VAL A 49 -7.70 -8.50 6.52
N HIS A 50 -6.85 -9.13 5.71
CA HIS A 50 -5.79 -8.51 4.91
C HIS A 50 -6.21 -8.10 3.49
N ARG A 51 -7.47 -8.33 3.07
CA ARG A 51 -8.00 -8.04 1.70
C ARG A 51 -7.00 -8.42 0.60
N LYS A 52 -6.90 -9.70 0.27
CA LYS A 52 -5.99 -10.18 -0.80
C LYS A 52 -6.55 -10.05 -2.21
N PHE A 53 -7.79 -9.58 -2.36
CA PHE A 53 -8.40 -9.31 -3.65
C PHE A 53 -9.48 -8.25 -3.54
N VAL A 54 -9.79 -7.60 -4.67
CA VAL A 54 -11.00 -6.78 -4.85
C VAL A 54 -11.94 -7.45 -5.84
N ILE A 55 -13.24 -7.20 -5.68
CA ILE A 55 -14.26 -7.63 -6.63
C ILE A 55 -14.63 -6.42 -7.48
N GLN A 56 -14.49 -6.56 -8.79
CA GLN A 56 -14.91 -5.56 -9.75
C GLN A 56 -16.08 -6.06 -10.58
N SER A 57 -16.99 -5.17 -10.95
CA SER A 57 -18.08 -5.45 -11.88
C SER A 57 -17.77 -4.83 -13.24
N PHE A 58 -18.05 -5.56 -14.32
CA PHE A 58 -18.05 -4.97 -15.65
C PHE A 58 -19.23 -4.01 -15.78
N SER A 59 -18.96 -2.77 -16.14
CA SER A 59 -19.99 -1.85 -16.58
C SER A 59 -20.09 -1.89 -18.10
N GLU A 60 -21.27 -2.27 -18.59
CA GLU A 60 -21.58 -2.22 -20.03
C GLU A 60 -21.62 -0.77 -20.53
N GLU A 61 -21.95 0.20 -19.66
CA GLU A 61 -21.96 1.63 -19.99
C GLU A 61 -20.55 2.16 -20.28
N TRP A 62 -19.57 1.75 -19.48
CA TRP A 62 -18.19 2.23 -19.58
C TRP A 62 -17.26 1.27 -20.32
N GLY A 63 -17.76 0.10 -20.74
CA GLY A 63 -16.96 -0.93 -21.42
C GLY A 63 -15.77 -1.45 -20.59
N GLN A 64 -15.80 -1.30 -19.26
CA GLN A 64 -14.67 -1.61 -18.38
C GLN A 64 -15.11 -2.16 -17.03
N TYR A 65 -14.17 -2.75 -16.30
CA TYR A 65 -14.38 -3.20 -14.93
C TYR A 65 -14.17 -2.06 -13.93
N ILE A 66 -15.10 -1.91 -12.98
CA ILE A 66 -15.09 -0.88 -11.95
C ILE A 66 -15.10 -1.51 -10.55
N ASP A 67 -14.51 -0.82 -9.58
CA ASP A 67 -14.53 -1.24 -8.17
C ASP A 67 -15.95 -1.18 -7.60
N LEU A 68 -16.31 -2.22 -6.83
CA LEU A 68 -17.59 -2.25 -6.13
C LEU A 68 -17.50 -1.47 -4.81
N PRO A 69 -18.37 -0.46 -4.58
CA PRO A 69 -18.41 0.24 -3.32
C PRO A 69 -18.90 -0.67 -2.18
N LYS A 70 -18.59 -0.29 -0.94
CA LYS A 70 -19.07 -1.02 0.23
C LYS A 70 -20.61 -1.00 0.26
N GLY A 71 -21.21 -2.19 0.40
CA GLY A 71 -22.67 -2.34 0.48
C GLY A 71 -23.38 -2.46 -0.88
N PHE A 72 -22.64 -2.70 -1.98
CA PHE A 72 -23.23 -2.95 -3.28
C PHE A 72 -24.11 -4.22 -3.30
N SER A 73 -25.26 -4.14 -3.97
CA SER A 73 -26.18 -5.27 -4.18
C SER A 73 -26.39 -5.52 -5.66
N VAL A 74 -26.29 -6.79 -6.07
CA VAL A 74 -26.56 -7.23 -7.44
C VAL A 74 -27.99 -7.78 -7.50
N SER A 75 -28.86 -7.12 -8.25
CA SER A 75 -30.24 -7.56 -8.51
C SER A 75 -30.43 -8.25 -9.86
N GLU A 76 -29.48 -8.07 -10.79
CA GLU A 76 -29.54 -8.59 -12.15
C GLU A 76 -28.24 -9.34 -12.53
N LYS A 77 -28.25 -10.03 -13.67
CA LYS A 77 -27.08 -10.76 -14.16
C LYS A 77 -25.94 -9.77 -14.48
N CYS A 78 -24.81 -9.88 -13.77
CA CYS A 78 -23.62 -9.05 -13.98
C CYS A 78 -22.37 -9.92 -14.22
N LYS A 79 -21.32 -9.32 -14.79
CA LYS A 79 -19.99 -9.94 -14.92
C LYS A 79 -19.11 -9.43 -13.78
N LEU A 80 -18.64 -10.34 -12.93
CA LEU A 80 -17.72 -10.02 -11.84
C LEU A 80 -16.33 -10.59 -12.16
N ARG A 81 -15.29 -9.88 -11.73
CA ARG A 81 -13.92 -10.42 -11.69
C ARG A 81 -13.33 -10.27 -10.30
N LEU A 82 -12.57 -11.29 -9.88
CA LEU A 82 -11.66 -11.20 -8.75
C LEU A 82 -10.33 -10.64 -9.28
N VAL A 83 -9.89 -9.53 -8.71
CA VAL A 83 -8.56 -8.98 -8.98
C VAL A 83 -7.69 -9.31 -7.77
N PRO A 84 -6.69 -10.19 -7.91
CA PRO A 84 -5.70 -10.39 -6.86
C PRO A 84 -5.07 -9.05 -6.54
N LEU A 85 -5.15 -8.64 -5.28
CA LEU A 85 -4.29 -7.59 -4.77
C LEU A 85 -2.93 -8.27 -4.58
N GLN A 86 -2.09 -8.24 -5.61
CA GLN A 86 -0.64 -8.38 -5.44
C GLN A 86 -0.16 -7.14 -4.67
N MET A 87 -0.52 -7.09 -3.40
CA MET A 87 0.34 -6.43 -2.44
C MET A 87 1.36 -7.50 -2.12
N ASP A 88 2.55 -7.38 -2.71
CA ASP A 88 3.74 -7.86 -2.01
C ASP A 88 3.77 -7.07 -0.70
N ILE A 89 2.99 -7.50 0.29
CA ILE A 89 3.16 -7.07 1.65
C ILE A 89 4.53 -7.61 1.97
N THR A 90 5.53 -6.74 1.86
CA THR A 90 6.87 -7.00 2.33
C THR A 90 6.68 -7.52 3.74
N THR A 91 6.87 -8.82 3.95
CA THR A 91 6.95 -9.36 5.29
C THR A 91 8.01 -8.50 5.95
N LEU A 92 7.69 -7.92 7.11
CA LEU A 92 8.60 -7.05 7.85
C LEU A 92 9.75 -7.95 8.33
N GLY A 93 10.66 -8.21 7.39
CA GLY A 93 11.79 -9.09 7.55
C GLY A 93 12.84 -8.39 8.36
N ASN A 94 13.88 -9.13 8.73
CA ASN A 94 15.02 -8.52 9.40
C ASN A 94 15.62 -7.45 8.47
N LEU A 95 15.79 -6.24 8.99
CA LEU A 95 16.49 -5.18 8.29
C LEU A 95 17.95 -5.62 8.06
N ALA A 96 18.36 -5.72 6.80
CA ALA A 96 19.74 -5.97 6.44
C ALA A 96 20.42 -4.63 6.10
N PRO A 97 21.57 -4.29 6.71
CA PRO A 97 22.23 -3.00 6.45
C PRO A 97 22.51 -2.74 4.97
N SER A 98 22.87 -3.77 4.20
CA SER A 98 23.19 -3.67 2.78
C SER A 98 22.01 -3.34 1.86
N THR A 99 20.77 -3.53 2.33
CA THR A 99 19.54 -3.30 1.54
C THR A 99 18.60 -2.30 2.22
N THR A 100 19.11 -1.54 3.19
CA THR A 100 18.33 -0.57 3.97
C THR A 100 18.85 0.84 3.73
N MET A 101 17.95 1.83 3.70
CA MET A 101 18.32 3.24 3.79
C MET A 101 17.52 3.93 4.89
N PHE A 102 18.09 4.98 5.48
CA PHE A 102 17.43 5.77 6.52
C PHE A 102 17.00 7.12 5.93
N PHE A 103 15.74 7.48 6.12
CA PHE A 103 15.18 8.76 5.67
C PHE A 103 14.82 9.60 6.89
N CYS A 104 15.55 10.70 7.09
CA CYS A 104 15.33 11.70 8.12
C CYS A 104 14.53 12.87 7.53
N CYS A 105 13.24 12.95 7.84
CA CYS A 105 12.32 13.89 7.23
C CYS A 105 12.15 15.16 8.08
N ASP A 106 12.63 16.29 7.58
CA ASP A 106 12.23 17.64 7.98
C ASP A 106 12.36 17.95 9.49
N MET A 107 13.40 17.40 10.15
CA MET A 107 13.68 17.62 11.58
C MET A 107 14.25 19.03 11.86
N GLN A 108 13.45 20.07 11.61
CA GLN A 108 13.92 21.47 11.53
C GLN A 108 13.59 22.32 12.76
N GLU A 109 14.41 23.36 12.98
CA GLU A 109 14.36 24.25 14.15
C GLU A 109 12.99 24.88 14.41
N ARG A 110 12.27 25.33 13.37
CA ARG A 110 10.98 26.02 13.55
C ARG A 110 9.84 25.08 13.96
N PHE A 111 10.03 23.77 13.93
CA PHE A 111 9.03 22.81 14.43
C PHE A 111 9.04 22.65 15.95
N ARG A 112 10.09 23.07 16.65
CA ARG A 112 10.20 22.97 18.13
C ARG A 112 8.95 23.43 18.89
N PRO A 113 8.35 24.61 18.63
CA PRO A 113 7.17 25.05 19.37
C PRO A 113 5.86 24.40 18.87
N ALA A 114 5.84 23.87 17.65
CA ALA A 114 4.62 23.40 16.99
C ALA A 114 4.38 21.90 17.19
N ILE A 115 5.44 21.11 17.37
CA ILE A 115 5.36 19.66 17.51
C ILE A 115 5.47 19.25 18.98
N LYS A 116 4.43 18.57 19.46
CA LYS A 116 4.44 17.99 20.81
C LYS A 116 5.53 16.90 20.90
N TYR A 117 6.26 16.88 22.01
CA TYR A 117 7.35 15.93 22.28
C TYR A 117 8.54 16.03 21.31
N PHE A 118 8.75 17.19 20.66
CA PHE A 118 9.82 17.34 19.68
C PHE A 118 11.21 16.99 20.23
N GLY A 119 11.50 17.30 21.50
CA GLY A 119 12.74 16.89 22.17
C GLY A 119 12.92 15.36 22.24
N ASP A 120 11.86 14.61 22.52
CA ASP A 120 11.90 13.15 22.52
C ASP A 120 12.09 12.59 21.10
N ILE A 121 11.45 13.23 20.11
CA ILE A 121 11.60 12.87 18.68
C ILE A 121 13.05 13.11 18.23
N ILE A 122 13.67 14.22 18.62
CA ILE A 122 15.11 14.47 18.38
C ILE A 122 15.95 13.36 19.00
N SER A 123 15.69 13.00 20.27
CA SER A 123 16.45 11.93 20.95
C SER A 123 16.32 10.56 20.25
N VAL A 124 15.15 10.24 19.71
CA VAL A 124 14.97 9.05 18.86
C VAL A 124 15.74 9.20 17.54
N GLY A 125 15.63 10.35 16.88
CA GLY A 125 16.33 10.65 15.63
C GLY A 125 17.85 10.51 15.77
N GLN A 126 18.44 11.02 16.85
CA GLN A 126 19.86 10.89 17.15
C GLN A 126 20.29 9.41 17.28
N ARG A 127 19.49 8.59 17.98
CA ARG A 127 19.76 7.15 18.12
C ARG A 127 19.69 6.43 16.77
N LEU A 128 18.74 6.81 15.91
CA LEU A 128 18.62 6.25 14.56
C LEU A 128 19.81 6.65 13.68
N LEU A 129 20.24 7.92 13.71
CA LEU A 129 21.43 8.38 13.00
C LEU A 129 22.71 7.68 13.49
N GLN A 130 22.86 7.55 14.80
CA GLN A 130 24.00 6.83 15.40
C GLN A 130 24.00 5.36 14.99
N GLY A 131 22.83 4.70 15.02
CA GLY A 131 22.69 3.32 14.56
C GLY A 131 23.03 3.16 13.08
N ALA A 132 22.57 4.08 12.23
CA ALA A 132 22.89 4.09 10.81
C ALA A 132 24.40 4.25 10.57
N CYS A 133 25.05 5.16 11.30
CA CYS A 133 26.50 5.35 11.24
C CYS A 133 27.27 4.08 11.63
N ILE A 134 26.93 3.45 12.77
CA ILE A 134 27.57 2.22 13.26
C ILE A 134 27.41 1.07 12.26
N LEU A 135 26.24 0.96 11.62
CA LEU A 135 25.92 -0.11 10.68
C LEU A 135 26.34 0.18 9.23
N GLY A 136 26.89 1.37 8.95
CA GLY A 136 27.23 1.79 7.58
C GLY A 136 26.02 1.96 6.67
N ILE A 137 24.84 2.26 7.22
CA ILE A 137 23.59 2.44 6.47
C ILE A 137 23.51 3.88 5.96
N PRO A 138 23.26 4.11 4.66
CA PRO A 138 23.18 5.46 4.11
C PRO A 138 21.94 6.21 4.61
N VAL A 139 22.14 7.48 4.96
CA VAL A 139 21.09 8.38 5.45
C VAL A 139 20.80 9.48 4.43
N ILE A 140 19.52 9.69 4.12
CA ILE A 140 19.00 10.81 3.34
C ILE A 140 18.26 11.75 4.30
N VAL A 141 18.54 13.05 4.24
CA VAL A 141 17.92 14.07 5.09
C VAL A 141 17.25 15.11 4.21
N SER A 142 15.98 15.42 4.49
CA SER A 142 15.28 16.51 3.82
C SER A 142 15.05 17.69 4.74
N GLU A 143 14.98 18.88 4.15
CA GLU A 143 14.54 20.11 4.81
C GLU A 143 13.40 20.74 4.02
N GLN A 144 12.20 20.81 4.60
CA GLN A 144 11.08 21.50 3.99
C GLN A 144 11.29 23.02 4.11
N TYR A 145 11.36 23.71 2.98
CA TYR A 145 11.47 25.18 2.90
C TYR A 145 12.38 25.79 3.99
N PRO A 146 13.68 25.46 4.04
CA PRO A 146 14.56 25.83 5.16
C PRO A 146 14.70 27.34 5.36
N LYS A 147 14.46 28.14 4.30
CA LYS A 147 14.38 29.60 4.41
C LYS A 147 13.31 30.08 5.41
N GLY A 148 12.18 29.38 5.50
CA GLY A 148 11.10 29.71 6.44
C GLY A 148 11.07 28.83 7.68
N LEU A 149 11.43 27.55 7.55
CA LEU A 149 11.35 26.57 8.65
C LEU A 149 12.69 26.33 9.38
N GLY A 150 13.76 26.98 8.94
CA GLY A 150 15.10 26.80 9.49
C GLY A 150 15.78 25.54 8.96
N ALA A 151 17.06 25.38 9.31
CA ALA A 151 17.79 24.15 9.04
C ALA A 151 17.33 23.01 9.97
N THR A 152 17.82 21.81 9.68
CA THR A 152 17.76 20.65 10.58
C THR A 152 18.34 21.05 11.95
N VAL A 153 17.74 20.53 13.02
CA VAL A 153 18.16 20.85 14.38
C VAL A 153 19.62 20.47 14.64
N GLN A 154 20.32 21.33 15.39
CA GLN A 154 21.77 21.19 15.62
C GLN A 154 22.15 19.93 16.39
N GLU A 155 21.22 19.36 17.16
CA GLU A 155 21.41 18.12 17.92
C GLU A 155 21.57 16.89 17.01
N MET A 156 21.09 16.96 15.76
CA MET A 156 21.20 15.87 14.80
C MET A 156 22.55 15.93 14.08
N ASP A 157 23.45 14.97 14.37
CA ASP A 157 24.73 14.87 13.68
C ASP A 157 24.55 14.33 12.26
N LEU A 158 24.69 15.21 11.26
CA LEU A 158 24.54 14.89 9.85
C LEU A 158 25.86 14.63 9.13
N THR A 159 27.00 14.56 9.84
CA THR A 159 28.34 14.43 9.22
C THR A 159 28.45 13.20 8.31
N GLY A 160 27.74 12.12 8.65
CA GLY A 160 27.69 10.88 7.87
C GLY A 160 26.52 10.78 6.88
N ALA A 161 25.72 11.84 6.69
CA ALA A 161 24.58 11.81 5.78
C ALA A 161 25.05 11.72 4.32
N LYS A 162 24.42 10.83 3.54
CA LYS A 162 24.69 10.67 2.11
C LYS A 162 24.19 11.88 1.32
N LEU A 163 23.04 12.43 1.72
CA LEU A 163 22.41 13.58 1.08
C LEU A 163 21.65 14.40 2.12
N VAL A 164 21.83 15.72 2.09
CA VAL A 164 20.97 16.69 2.79
C VAL A 164 20.46 17.65 1.73
N PHE A 165 19.14 17.76 1.57
CA PHE A 165 18.57 18.55 0.47
C PHE A 165 17.34 19.37 0.90
N PRO A 166 17.18 20.59 0.37
CA PRO A 166 15.97 21.38 0.57
C PRO A 166 14.85 20.91 -0.37
N LYS A 167 13.60 20.96 0.09
CA LYS A 167 12.42 20.67 -0.73
C LYS A 167 11.25 21.60 -0.44
N THR A 168 10.33 21.70 -1.39
CA THR A 168 9.00 22.30 -1.19
C THR A 168 7.87 21.27 -1.37
N LYS A 169 8.12 20.17 -2.08
CA LYS A 169 7.23 19.00 -2.14
C LYS A 169 7.17 18.33 -0.76
N PHE A 170 5.98 17.92 -0.33
CA PHE A 170 5.82 17.26 0.98
C PHE A 170 6.55 15.91 1.05
N SER A 171 6.37 15.05 0.05
CA SER A 171 7.14 13.81 -0.06
C SER A 171 8.63 14.07 -0.26
N MET A 172 9.48 13.27 0.39
CA MET A 172 10.93 13.27 0.18
C MET A 172 11.33 12.74 -1.21
N LEU A 173 10.45 12.04 -1.93
CA LEU A 173 10.79 11.50 -3.26
C LEU A 173 10.86 12.60 -4.30
N LEU A 174 12.08 13.10 -4.49
CA LEU A 174 12.55 13.99 -5.55
C LEU A 174 13.63 13.27 -6.40
N PRO A 175 13.96 13.78 -7.60
CA PRO A 175 14.92 13.14 -8.50
C PRO A 175 16.28 12.82 -7.85
N GLU A 176 16.79 13.67 -6.97
CA GLU A 176 18.04 13.45 -6.23
C GLU A 176 17.96 12.29 -5.23
N VAL A 177 16.79 12.06 -4.64
CA VAL A 177 16.54 10.91 -3.75
C VAL A 177 16.40 9.64 -4.55
N GLU A 178 15.78 9.70 -5.73
CA GLU A 178 15.72 8.56 -6.65
C GLU A 178 17.10 8.15 -7.17
N ALA A 179 17.94 9.12 -7.53
CA ALA A 179 19.34 8.85 -7.87
C ALA A 179 20.08 8.18 -6.71
N ALA A 180 19.90 8.67 -5.47
CA ALA A 180 20.53 8.07 -4.30
C ALA A 180 20.02 6.65 -3.99
N LEU A 181 18.72 6.37 -4.22
CA LEU A 181 18.13 5.03 -4.10
C LEU A 181 18.72 4.07 -5.14
N ALA A 182 18.94 4.53 -6.38
CA ALA A 182 19.49 3.72 -7.46
C ALA A 182 20.96 3.31 -7.24
N GLU A 183 21.71 4.08 -6.45
CA GLU A 183 23.10 3.76 -6.09
C GLU A 183 23.24 2.62 -5.08
N VAL A 184 22.18 2.31 -4.32
CA VAL A 184 22.19 1.23 -3.34
C VAL A 184 21.60 -0.03 -3.98
N PRO A 185 22.39 -1.10 -4.19
CA PRO A 185 21.91 -2.30 -4.86
C PRO A 185 20.73 -2.92 -4.10
N SER A 186 19.59 -3.04 -4.79
CA SER A 186 18.41 -3.75 -4.28
C SER A 186 17.95 -3.24 -2.90
N VAL A 187 17.71 -1.93 -2.75
CA VAL A 187 17.01 -1.40 -1.57
C VAL A 187 15.69 -2.15 -1.40
N ARG A 188 15.46 -2.68 -0.19
CA ARG A 188 14.24 -3.41 0.18
C ARG A 188 13.50 -2.77 1.36
N SER A 189 14.14 -1.84 2.05
CA SER A 189 13.61 -1.30 3.29
C SER A 189 14.06 0.13 3.48
N ILE A 190 13.12 1.00 3.85
CA ILE A 190 13.39 2.37 4.26
C ILE A 190 12.99 2.53 5.72
N VAL A 191 13.93 2.93 6.57
CA VAL A 191 13.62 3.40 7.92
C VAL A 191 13.31 4.89 7.83
N LEU A 192 12.02 5.21 7.77
CA LEU A 192 11.52 6.57 7.67
C LEU A 192 11.19 7.13 9.06
N PHE A 193 11.76 8.28 9.40
CA PHE A 193 11.50 8.99 10.65
C PHE A 193 11.59 10.51 10.46
N GLY A 194 10.95 11.27 11.34
CA GLY A 194 10.92 12.73 11.26
C GLY A 194 9.52 13.30 11.43
N VAL A 195 9.27 14.47 10.84
CA VAL A 195 8.00 15.21 10.94
C VAL A 195 7.59 15.76 9.57
N GLU A 196 6.33 16.12 9.32
CA GLU A 196 5.15 15.82 10.13
C GLU A 196 4.54 14.46 9.74
N THR A 197 4.09 13.70 10.74
CA THR A 197 3.54 12.34 10.55
C THR A 197 2.47 12.26 9.47
N HIS A 198 1.57 13.25 9.43
CA HIS A 198 0.39 13.28 8.55
C HIS A 198 0.60 14.04 7.24
N VAL A 199 1.80 14.57 7.00
CA VAL A 199 2.12 15.33 5.78
C VAL A 199 3.36 14.73 5.14
N CYS A 200 4.55 15.19 5.50
CA CYS A 200 5.78 14.78 4.82
C CYS A 200 6.08 13.30 5.02
N ILE A 201 5.90 12.77 6.24
CA ILE A 201 6.08 11.34 6.51
C ILE A 201 5.05 10.51 5.76
N GLN A 202 3.75 10.83 5.88
CA GLN A 202 2.69 10.06 5.21
C GLN A 202 2.85 10.06 3.69
N GLN A 203 3.08 11.23 3.08
CA GLN A 203 3.24 11.34 1.63
C GLN A 203 4.49 10.60 1.14
N THR A 204 5.59 10.66 1.89
CA THR A 204 6.80 9.88 1.58
C THR A 204 6.54 8.39 1.68
N ALA A 205 5.87 7.93 2.74
CA ALA A 205 5.55 6.52 2.93
C ALA A 205 4.63 5.98 1.83
N LEU A 206 3.61 6.75 1.42
CA LEU A 206 2.72 6.39 0.31
C LEU A 206 3.48 6.29 -1.02
N ASP A 207 4.34 7.26 -1.32
CA ASP A 207 5.17 7.26 -2.53
C ASP A 207 6.16 6.08 -2.55
N LEU A 208 6.76 5.73 -1.41
CA LEU A 208 7.64 4.56 -1.26
C LEU A 208 6.87 3.24 -1.41
N THR A 209 5.71 3.13 -0.75
CA THR A 209 4.85 1.93 -0.84
C THR A 209 4.37 1.72 -2.28
N GLY A 210 4.02 2.79 -2.99
CA GLY A 210 3.64 2.74 -4.40
C GLY A 210 4.74 2.22 -5.33
N ARG A 211 6.00 2.18 -4.85
CA ARG A 211 7.17 1.61 -5.53
C ARG A 211 7.53 0.20 -5.06
N GLY A 212 6.80 -0.35 -4.10
CA GLY A 212 7.10 -1.64 -3.49
C GLY A 212 8.24 -1.62 -2.47
N LEU A 213 8.51 -0.46 -1.85
CA LEU A 213 9.48 -0.29 -0.77
C LEU A 213 8.82 -0.17 0.61
#